data_AF-A0A1C5N0B6-F1
#
_entry.id   AF-A0A1C5N0B6-F1
#
_cell.length_a   1.000
_cell.length_b   1.000
_cell.length_c   1.000
_cell.angle_alpha   90.00
_cell.angle_beta   90.00
_cell.angle_gamma   90.00
#
_symmetry.space_group_name_H-M   'P 1'
#
loop_
_entity.id
_entity.type
_entity.pdbx_description
1 polymer ?
#
loop_
_entity_poly.entity_id
_entity_poly.type
_entity_poly.pdbx_seq_one_letter_code
_entity_poly.pdbx_strand_id
1 'polypeptide(L)'
;MEIKEAMDILEKDIHTDVPKAAVSARKHDAAVRMALVALEKQIPVKPIILDELNGDIDYECPLCGKQVMSDAESRNNYCGECGCKFDWSEIDETD
;
A
#
# COMPACT_ATOMS: atom_id res chain seq x y z
N MET A 1 18.10 -3.35 4.65
CA MET A 1 17.66 -2.89 3.32
C MET A 1 16.31 -2.25 3.53
N GLU A 2 16.20 -0.98 3.18
CA GLU A 2 14.95 -0.23 3.28
C GLU A 2 14.00 -0.63 2.14
N ILE A 3 12.68 -0.50 2.33
CA ILE A 3 11.70 -0.86 1.29
C ILE A 3 11.97 -0.09 -0.02
N LYS A 4 12.30 1.20 0.09
CA LYS A 4 12.64 2.05 -1.08
C LYS A 4 13.87 1.52 -1.82
N GLU A 5 14.91 1.14 -1.08
CA GLU A 5 16.12 0.56 -1.66
C GLU A 5 15.84 -0.77 -2.38
N ALA A 6 14.99 -1.62 -1.80
CA ALA A 6 14.56 -2.87 -2.43
C ALA A 6 13.78 -2.63 -3.72
N MET A 7 12.89 -1.64 -3.74
CA MET A 7 12.13 -1.25 -4.93
C MET A 7 13.05 -0.73 -6.03
N ASP A 8 14.01 0.15 -5.70
CA ASP A 8 14.98 0.69 -6.66
C ASP A 8 15.84 -0.40 -7.32
N ILE A 9 16.13 -1.49 -6.60
CA ILE A 9 16.85 -2.66 -7.16
C ILE A 9 15.95 -3.41 -8.12
N LEU A 10 14.72 -3.73 -7.70
CA LEU A 10 13.76 -4.49 -8.51
C LEU A 10 13.36 -3.74 -9.79
N GLU A 11 13.21 -2.43 -9.75
CA GLU A 11 12.92 -1.63 -10.95
C GLU A 11 14.01 -1.76 -12.03
N LYS A 12 15.28 -1.88 -11.62
CA LYS A 12 16.41 -2.06 -12.56
C LYS A 12 16.44 -3.42 -13.22
N ASP A 13 15.77 -4.42 -12.64
CA ASP A 13 15.67 -5.78 -13.17
C ASP A 13 14.56 -5.93 -14.22
N ILE A 14 13.75 -4.89 -14.45
CA ILE A 14 12.69 -4.88 -15.46
C ILE A 14 13.27 -4.52 -16.82
N HIS A 15 13.07 -5.41 -17.80
CA HIS A 15 13.46 -5.17 -19.18
C HIS A 15 12.40 -4.33 -19.92
N THR A 16 12.81 -3.27 -20.63
CA THR A 16 11.88 -2.34 -21.30
C THR A 16 11.45 -2.80 -22.70
N ASP A 17 12.32 -3.50 -23.43
CA ASP A 17 12.14 -3.83 -24.85
C ASP A 17 12.30 -5.33 -25.14
N VAL A 18 11.53 -6.15 -24.42
CA VAL A 18 11.60 -7.61 -24.54
C VAL A 18 10.83 -8.10 -25.78
N PRO A 19 11.49 -8.80 -26.73
CA PRO A 19 10.79 -9.40 -27.86
C PRO A 19 9.69 -10.36 -27.41
N LYS A 20 8.56 -10.42 -28.14
CA LYS A 20 7.42 -11.29 -27.76
C LYS A 20 7.80 -12.76 -27.58
N ALA A 21 8.81 -13.23 -28.32
CA ALA A 21 9.33 -14.60 -28.25
C ALA A 21 10.15 -14.90 -26.98
N ALA A 22 10.67 -13.89 -26.28
CA ALA A 22 11.43 -14.06 -25.04
C ALA A 22 10.47 -14.22 -23.83
N VAL A 23 9.74 -15.34 -23.83
CA VAL A 23 8.68 -15.63 -22.85
C VAL A 23 9.20 -15.66 -21.40
N SER A 24 10.42 -16.17 -21.18
CA SER A 24 11.04 -16.24 -19.85
C SER A 24 11.29 -14.86 -19.26
N ALA A 25 11.89 -13.94 -20.03
CA ALA A 25 12.12 -12.56 -19.60
C ALA A 25 10.81 -11.83 -19.27
N ARG A 26 9.77 -11.99 -20.10
CA ARG A 26 8.45 -11.39 -19.83
C ARG A 26 7.80 -11.91 -18.55
N LYS A 27 7.93 -13.22 -18.26
CA LYS A 27 7.44 -13.82 -17.01
C LYS A 27 8.22 -13.32 -15.79
N HIS A 28 9.54 -13.19 -15.93
CA HIS A 28 10.38 -12.58 -14.90
C HIS A 28 9.93 -11.15 -14.61
N ASP A 29 9.80 -10.30 -15.62
CA ASP A 29 9.36 -8.91 -15.43
C ASP A 29 7.96 -8.82 -14.81
N ALA A 30 7.06 -9.76 -15.15
CA ALA A 30 5.75 -9.83 -14.51
C ALA A 30 5.84 -10.17 -13.01
N ALA A 31 6.71 -11.11 -12.64
CA ALA A 31 6.95 -11.45 -11.24
C ALA A 31 7.58 -10.27 -10.47
N VAL A 32 8.55 -9.58 -11.08
CA VAL A 32 9.18 -8.37 -10.50
C VAL A 32 8.15 -7.26 -10.30
N ARG A 33 7.29 -6.98 -11.30
CA ARG A 33 6.19 -6.01 -11.16
C ARG A 33 5.21 -6.37 -10.06
N MET A 34 4.86 -7.65 -9.90
CA MET A 34 4.02 -8.09 -8.79
C MET A 34 4.67 -7.86 -7.43
N ALA A 35 5.99 -8.08 -7.32
CA ALA A 35 6.73 -7.80 -6.10
C ALA A 35 6.76 -6.29 -5.78
N LEU A 36 6.99 -5.43 -6.78
CA LEU A 36 6.93 -3.98 -6.62
C LEU A 36 5.57 -3.50 -6.09
N VAL A 37 4.47 -3.95 -6.71
CA VAL A 37 3.11 -3.60 -6.24
C VAL A 37 2.86 -4.05 -4.80
N ALA A 38 3.37 -5.21 -4.40
CA ALA A 38 3.24 -5.69 -3.03
C ALA A 38 4.06 -4.83 -2.04
N LEU A 39 5.27 -4.40 -2.44
CA LEU A 39 6.13 -3.53 -1.64
C LEU A 39 5.59 -2.11 -1.51
N GLU A 40 5.02 -1.54 -2.58
CA GLU A 40 4.35 -0.23 -2.55
C GLU A 40 3.27 -0.18 -1.48
N LYS A 41 2.47 -1.25 -1.33
CA LYS A 41 1.43 -1.35 -0.30
C LYS A 41 1.96 -1.37 1.13
N GLN A 42 3.24 -1.67 1.33
CA GLN A 42 3.88 -1.66 2.65
C GLN A 42 4.39 -0.27 3.05
N ILE A 43 4.44 0.68 2.11
CA ILE A 43 4.68 2.08 2.43
C ILE A 43 3.43 2.61 3.15
N PRO A 44 3.53 3.07 4.41
CA PRO A 44 2.38 3.59 5.13
C PRO A 44 1.73 4.77 4.39
N VAL A 45 0.40 4.74 4.29
CA VAL A 45 -0.40 5.82 3.69
C VAL A 45 -1.41 6.35 4.71
N LYS A 46 -1.67 7.65 4.66
CA LYS A 46 -2.67 8.25 5.55
C LYS A 46 -4.08 7.90 5.05
N PRO A 47 -4.96 7.36 5.91
CA PRO A 47 -6.36 7.18 5.57
C PRO A 47 -7.04 8.53 5.38
N ILE A 48 -8.08 8.56 4.55
CA ILE A 48 -8.90 9.77 4.35
C ILE A 48 -9.98 9.75 5.42
N ILE A 49 -9.93 10.67 6.38
CA ILE A 49 -10.95 10.76 7.42
C ILE A 49 -12.20 11.43 6.86
N LEU A 50 -13.34 10.77 7.08
CA LEU A 50 -14.65 11.22 6.62
C LEU A 50 -15.44 11.87 7.76
N ASP A 51 -15.41 11.26 8.95
CA ASP A 51 -16.05 11.78 10.16
C ASP A 51 -15.41 11.18 11.42
N GLU A 52 -15.52 11.91 12.54
CA GLU A 52 -15.10 11.46 13.88
C GLU A 52 -16.20 11.83 14.88
N LEU A 53 -16.88 10.82 15.45
CA LEU A 53 -18.03 11.05 16.32
C LEU A 53 -18.06 10.05 17.48
N ASN A 54 -18.18 10.56 18.70
CA ASN A 54 -18.39 9.76 19.92
C ASN A 54 -17.34 8.64 20.15
N GLY A 55 -16.10 8.81 19.68
CA GLY A 55 -15.03 7.82 19.80
C GLY A 55 -14.93 6.85 18.62
N ASP A 56 -15.85 6.93 17.65
CA ASP A 56 -15.74 6.24 16.37
C ASP A 56 -15.08 7.13 15.31
N ILE A 57 -14.39 6.50 14.37
CA ILE A 57 -13.77 7.13 13.20
C ILE A 57 -14.25 6.44 11.90
N ASP A 58 -14.78 7.24 11.00
CA ASP A 58 -15.13 6.85 9.64
C ASP A 58 -14.01 7.28 8.70
N TYR A 59 -13.44 6.33 7.96
CA TYR A 59 -12.34 6.61 7.05
C TYR A 59 -12.40 5.79 5.77
N GLU A 60 -11.73 6.30 4.75
CA GLU A 60 -11.57 5.66 3.45
C GLU A 60 -10.11 5.29 3.19
N CYS A 61 -9.90 4.08 2.68
CA CYS A 61 -8.60 3.65 2.18
C CYS A 61 -8.26 4.41 0.88
N PRO A 62 -7.16 5.18 0.83
CA PRO A 62 -6.83 6.00 -0.33
C PRO A 62 -6.39 5.18 -1.56
N LEU A 63 -6.03 3.90 -1.38
CA LEU A 63 -5.59 3.04 -2.48
C LEU A 63 -6.72 2.26 -3.15
N CYS A 64 -7.81 1.95 -2.43
CA CYS A 64 -8.90 1.13 -2.98
C CYS A 64 -10.31 1.71 -2.77
N GLY A 65 -10.45 2.85 -2.08
CA GLY A 65 -11.73 3.50 -1.82
C GLY A 65 -12.61 2.77 -0.80
N LYS A 66 -12.08 1.74 -0.10
CA LYS A 66 -12.86 1.03 0.91
C LYS A 66 -13.11 1.94 2.10
N GLN A 67 -14.38 2.20 2.39
CA GLN A 67 -14.82 2.90 3.59
C GLN A 67 -14.98 1.92 4.75
N VAL A 68 -14.57 2.36 5.94
CA VAL A 68 -14.58 1.60 7.20
C VAL A 68 -15.00 2.54 8.32
N MET A 69 -15.90 2.04 9.17
CA MET A 69 -16.22 2.62 10.49
C MET A 69 -15.53 1.75 11.53
N SER A 70 -14.76 2.36 12.44
CA SER A 70 -14.18 1.65 13.57
C SER A 70 -14.07 2.55 14.78
N ASP A 71 -14.03 1.97 15.97
CA ASP A 71 -13.60 2.65 17.17
C ASP A 71 -12.17 3.19 17.00
N ALA A 72 -11.92 4.43 17.44
CA ALA A 72 -10.67 5.14 17.20
C ALA A 72 -9.47 4.47 17.90
N GLU A 73 -9.67 3.83 19.06
CA GLU A 73 -8.61 3.16 19.83
C GLU A 73 -8.25 1.78 19.26
N SER A 74 -9.18 1.14 18.55
CA SER A 74 -9.04 -0.24 18.04
C SER A 74 -8.98 -0.33 16.50
N ARG A 75 -8.77 0.81 15.83
CA ARG A 75 -8.66 0.89 14.37
C ARG A 75 -7.52 0.01 13.82
N ASN A 76 -7.75 -0.57 12.65
CA ASN A 76 -6.79 -1.46 12.01
C ASN A 76 -5.61 -0.67 11.42
N ASN A 77 -4.41 -1.24 11.51
CA ASN A 77 -3.21 -0.69 10.87
C ASN A 77 -3.10 -1.04 9.38
N TYR A 78 -4.04 -1.83 8.85
CA TYR A 78 -4.04 -2.26 7.46
C TYR A 78 -5.45 -2.23 6.89
N CYS A 79 -5.57 -1.89 5.61
CA CYS A 79 -6.82 -2.03 4.90
C CYS A 79 -7.18 -3.51 4.75
N GLY A 80 -8.36 -3.91 5.24
CA GLY A 80 -8.85 -5.30 5.12
C GLY A 80 -9.14 -5.74 3.69
N GLU A 81 -9.27 -4.80 2.74
CA GLU A 81 -9.56 -5.10 1.33
C GLU A 81 -8.27 -5.21 0.50
N CYS A 82 -7.44 -4.17 0.50
CA CYS A 82 -6.27 -4.11 -0.38
C CYS A 82 -4.94 -4.44 0.31
N GLY A 83 -4.92 -4.51 1.65
CA GLY A 83 -3.74 -4.83 2.46
C GLY A 83 -2.72 -3.70 2.61
N CYS A 84 -3.04 -2.47 2.20
CA CYS A 84 -2.13 -1.35 2.41
C CYS A 84 -1.98 -1.00 3.89
N LYS A 85 -0.79 -0.57 4.28
CA LYS A 85 -0.52 -0.14 5.66
C LYS A 85 -0.99 1.30 5.88
N PHE A 86 -1.68 1.55 6.98
CA PHE A 86 -2.09 2.89 7.37
C PHE A 86 -1.03 3.58 8.24
N ASP A 87 -0.93 4.89 8.04
CA ASP A 87 -0.22 5.82 8.91
C ASP A 87 -1.25 6.66 9.67
N TRP A 88 -1.30 6.46 10.99
CA TRP A 88 -2.23 7.13 11.89
C TRP A 88 -1.58 8.28 12.70
N SER A 89 -0.28 8.55 12.49
CA SER A 89 0.52 9.44 13.34
C SER A 89 -0.07 10.84 13.55
N GLU A 90 -0.70 11.43 12.53
CA GLU A 90 -1.28 12.79 12.64
C GLU A 90 -2.55 12.85 13.51
N ILE A 91 -3.23 11.72 13.70
CA ILE A 91 -4.47 11.65 14.49
C ILE A 91 -4.12 11.36 15.96
N ASP A 92 -3.08 10.54 16.18
CA ASP A 92 -2.58 10.21 17.52
C ASP A 92 -1.82 11.36 18.21
N GLU A 93 -1.40 12.39 17.47
CA GLU A 93 -0.70 13.56 18.03
C GLU A 93 -1.65 14.62 18.64
N THR A 94 -2.97 14.43 18.52
CA THR A 94 -3.98 15.42 18.94
C THR A 94 -4.64 15.17 20.31
N ASP A 95 -4.14 14.21 21.09
CA ASP A 95 -4.57 13.94 22.48
C ASP A 95 -3.91 14.84 23.55
#